data_AF-A0AA96RFS7-F1
#
_entry.id   AF-A0AA96RFS7-F1
#
_cell.length_a   1.000
_cell.length_b   1.000
_cell.length_c   1.000
_cell.angle_alpha   90.00
_cell.angle_beta   90.00
_cell.angle_gamma   90.00
#
_symmetry.space_group_name_H-M   'P 1'
#
loop_
_entity.id
_entity.type
_entity.pdbx_description
1 polymer ?
#
loop_
_entity_poly.entity_id
_entity_poly.type
_entity_poly.pdbx_seq_one_letter_code
_entity_poly.pdbx_strand_id
1 'polypeptide(L)'
;MILWLSGCALTGGKPVDSNSQEPSRTAEPAPFAPAAVSKERPAASPAASCGKLPEELAFAGKTYLLKERSPAAEPGMKLGYMKCEQGRLTAGDATDPFTVYTVGDPRTNSDILLYGDRESRARYMLEESSR
;
A
#
# COMPACT_ATOMS: atom_id res chain seq x y z
N MET A 1 -25.64 -41.12 34.44
CA MET A 1 -24.18 -41.35 34.53
C MET A 1 -23.57 -40.11 35.16
N ILE A 2 -22.61 -40.33 36.07
CA ILE A 2 -22.17 -39.44 37.15
C ILE A 2 -21.12 -38.39 36.71
N LEU A 3 -21.04 -37.32 37.50
CA LEU A 3 -20.14 -36.15 37.54
C LEU A 3 -18.64 -36.37 37.25
N TRP A 4 -17.92 -35.28 36.91
CA TRP A 4 -16.86 -34.56 37.68
C TRP A 4 -16.20 -33.51 36.74
N LEU A 5 -16.23 -32.19 37.02
CA LEU A 5 -15.44 -31.33 37.95
C LEU A 5 -14.07 -30.86 37.43
N SER A 6 -13.75 -29.60 37.81
CA SER A 6 -12.49 -28.83 37.70
C SER A 6 -12.43 -27.87 36.49
N GLY A 7 -12.37 -26.54 36.60
CA GLY A 7 -12.00 -25.66 37.73
C GLY A 7 -10.58 -25.13 37.53
N CYS A 8 -10.42 -23.81 37.34
CA CYS A 8 -9.34 -23.01 37.93
C CYS A 8 -9.57 -21.51 37.67
N ALA A 9 -9.91 -20.80 38.74
CA ALA A 9 -9.91 -19.36 38.86
C ALA A 9 -8.50 -18.86 39.18
N LEU A 10 -8.14 -17.67 38.69
CA LEU A 10 -6.99 -16.89 39.18
C LEU A 10 -7.48 -15.54 39.71
N THR A 11 -7.61 -15.48 41.04
CA THR A 11 -7.39 -14.31 41.90
C THR A 11 -6.01 -13.70 41.58
N GLY A 12 -5.73 -12.41 41.61
CA GLY A 12 -6.24 -11.28 42.37
C GLY A 12 -5.02 -10.37 42.66
N GLY A 13 -5.18 -9.05 42.59
CA GLY A 13 -4.10 -8.11 42.92
C GLY A 13 -4.38 -6.66 42.53
N LYS A 14 -4.86 -5.87 43.50
CA LYS A 14 -4.87 -4.38 43.57
C LYS A 14 -4.02 -4.00 44.79
N PRO A 15 -3.79 -2.72 45.15
CA PRO A 15 -3.63 -1.45 44.41
C PRO A 15 -2.35 -0.69 44.85
N VAL A 16 -1.95 0.42 44.21
CA VAL A 16 -1.26 1.51 44.91
C VAL A 16 -1.51 2.85 44.22
N ASP A 17 -1.90 3.82 45.05
CA ASP A 17 -2.24 5.20 44.72
C ASP A 17 -1.15 6.13 45.30
N SER A 18 -0.94 7.28 44.67
CA SER A 18 -0.38 8.54 45.20
C SER A 18 1.01 8.56 45.87
N ASN A 19 1.94 9.37 45.31
CA ASN A 19 2.55 10.45 46.08
C ASN A 19 3.14 11.57 45.19
N SER A 20 2.75 12.81 45.48
CA SER A 20 3.28 14.07 44.94
C SER A 20 4.69 14.36 45.48
N GLN A 21 5.60 14.90 44.65
CA GLN A 21 6.56 15.94 45.06
C GLN A 21 7.39 16.50 43.89
N GLU A 22 7.12 17.75 43.52
CA GLU A 22 8.13 18.77 43.15
C GLU A 22 8.32 19.69 44.40
N PRO A 23 9.33 20.60 44.53
CA PRO A 23 10.23 21.15 43.50
C PRO A 23 11.73 21.37 43.88
N SER A 24 12.50 21.75 42.87
CA SER A 24 13.63 22.73 42.86
C SER A 24 14.93 22.48 43.65
N ARG A 25 16.06 22.32 42.93
CA ARG A 25 17.12 23.35 42.78
C ARG A 25 18.27 22.91 41.84
N THR A 26 18.40 23.70 40.77
CA THR A 26 19.59 24.15 40.01
C THR A 26 20.92 23.37 40.05
N ALA A 27 21.37 22.91 38.87
CA ALA A 27 22.74 23.14 38.37
C ALA A 27 22.80 22.95 36.83
N GLU A 28 23.33 23.95 36.15
CA GLU A 28 23.63 24.07 34.71
C GLU A 28 24.97 23.32 34.36
N PRO A 29 25.52 23.32 33.12
CA PRO A 29 25.28 22.35 32.05
C PRO A 29 26.52 21.52 31.60
N ALA A 30 26.26 20.44 30.86
CA ALA A 30 27.08 19.80 29.78
C ALA A 30 28.42 19.09 30.18
N PRO A 31 28.87 17.99 29.50
CA PRO A 31 28.90 17.84 28.04
C PRO A 31 28.37 16.50 27.48
N PHE A 32 27.69 16.60 26.33
CA PHE A 32 27.66 15.60 25.25
C PHE A 32 27.72 14.11 25.65
N ALA A 33 26.61 13.56 26.14
CA ALA A 33 26.34 12.15 25.95
C ALA A 33 25.61 12.01 24.60
N PRO A 34 26.17 11.33 23.57
CA PRO A 34 25.38 11.02 22.39
C PRO A 34 24.21 10.14 22.83
N ALA A 35 23.00 10.69 22.67
CA ALA A 35 21.77 9.95 22.85
C ALA A 35 21.91 8.62 22.11
N ALA A 36 21.68 7.52 22.83
CA ALA A 36 21.41 6.25 22.22
C ALA A 36 20.27 6.48 21.22
N VAL A 37 20.62 6.52 19.93
CA VAL A 37 19.69 6.44 18.83
C VAL A 37 19.02 5.09 19.02
N SER A 38 17.87 5.13 19.70
CA SER A 38 16.85 4.14 19.49
C SER A 38 16.69 4.09 17.99
N LYS A 39 17.08 2.96 17.38
CA LYS A 39 16.65 2.64 16.03
C LYS A 39 15.13 2.66 16.10
N GLU A 40 14.55 3.82 15.81
CA GLU A 40 13.18 3.92 15.38
C GLU A 40 13.11 3.02 14.16
N ARG A 41 12.64 1.80 14.42
CA ARG A 41 12.17 0.88 13.40
C ARG A 41 11.26 1.73 12.53
N PRO A 42 11.53 1.89 11.22
CA PRO A 42 10.65 2.67 10.37
C PRO A 42 9.25 2.14 10.60
N ALA A 43 8.39 2.98 11.17
CA ALA A 43 6.98 2.69 11.28
C ALA A 43 6.57 2.30 9.86
N ALA A 44 6.07 1.08 9.69
CA ALA A 44 5.60 0.59 8.41
C ALA A 44 4.67 1.67 7.85
N SER A 45 5.14 2.37 6.81
CA SER A 45 4.37 3.44 6.20
C SER A 45 3.02 2.85 5.82
N PRO A 46 1.91 3.58 6.02
CA PRO A 46 0.59 3.09 5.64
C PRO A 46 0.68 2.60 4.21
N ALA A 47 0.32 1.32 4.00
CA ALA A 47 0.46 0.62 2.73
C ALA A 47 0.13 1.60 1.59
N ALA A 48 1.14 1.94 0.79
CA ALA A 48 0.96 2.93 -0.26
C ALA A 48 -0.26 2.52 -1.08
N SER A 49 -1.29 3.35 -1.10
CA SER A 49 -2.53 3.05 -1.80
C SER A 49 -2.30 3.33 -3.28
N CYS A 50 -2.77 2.46 -4.17
CA CYS A 50 -2.77 2.74 -5.61
C CYS A 50 -3.83 3.78 -6.01
N GLY A 51 -4.25 4.64 -5.07
CA GLY A 51 -5.17 5.75 -5.34
C GLY A 51 -4.57 6.78 -6.31
N LYS A 52 -3.24 6.81 -6.46
CA LYS A 52 -2.58 7.46 -7.60
C LYS A 52 -2.03 6.40 -8.55
N LEU A 53 -2.57 6.39 -9.77
CA LEU A 53 -2.04 5.57 -10.85
C LEU A 53 -0.60 6.02 -11.20
N PRO A 54 0.32 5.06 -11.41
CA PRO A 54 1.71 5.36 -11.70
C PRO A 54 1.88 5.97 -13.10
N GLU A 55 2.92 6.77 -13.29
CA GLU A 55 3.28 7.35 -14.60
C GLU A 55 3.85 6.29 -15.54
N GLU A 56 4.42 5.21 -14.99
CA GLU A 56 4.95 4.07 -15.74
C GLU A 56 4.27 2.79 -15.24
N LEU A 57 3.85 1.93 -16.17
CA LEU A 57 3.16 0.68 -15.90
C LEU A 57 3.86 -0.47 -16.60
N ALA A 58 4.38 -1.42 -15.82
CA ALA A 58 4.88 -2.68 -16.35
C ALA A 58 3.73 -3.70 -16.47
N PHE A 59 3.48 -4.18 -17.68
CA PHE A 59 2.43 -5.18 -17.94
C PHE A 59 2.86 -6.13 -19.06
N ALA A 60 2.70 -7.44 -18.83
CA ALA A 60 3.04 -8.49 -19.80
C ALA A 60 4.47 -8.37 -20.39
N GLY A 61 5.45 -8.01 -19.55
CA GLY A 61 6.86 -7.85 -19.97
C GLY A 61 7.13 -6.60 -20.83
N LYS A 62 6.19 -5.67 -20.91
CA LYS A 62 6.31 -4.39 -21.61
C LYS A 62 6.15 -3.23 -20.62
N THR A 63 6.75 -2.11 -20.96
CA THR A 63 6.62 -0.84 -20.22
C THR A 63 5.67 0.08 -20.97
N TYR A 64 4.72 0.67 -20.26
CA TYR A 64 3.79 1.64 -20.81
C TYR A 64 3.82 2.94 -20.00
N LEU A 65 3.73 4.07 -20.68
CA LEU A 65 3.73 5.40 -20.09
C LEU A 65 2.33 5.98 -20.03
N LEU A 66 2.00 6.63 -18.91
CA LEU A 66 0.72 7.26 -18.69
C LEU A 66 0.53 8.40 -19.71
N LYS A 67 -0.54 8.30 -20.49
CA LYS A 67 -0.89 9.28 -21.52
C LYS A 67 -2.03 10.17 -21.09
N GLU A 68 -3.04 9.58 -20.43
CA GLU A 68 -4.26 10.27 -20.06
C GLU A 68 -4.90 9.63 -18.83
N ARG A 69 -5.35 10.44 -17.88
CA ARG A 69 -6.19 10.01 -16.75
C ARG A 69 -7.65 10.21 -17.13
N SER A 70 -8.51 9.27 -16.75
CA SER A 70 -9.94 9.24 -17.10
C SER A 70 -10.23 9.35 -18.60
N PRO A 71 -9.62 8.48 -19.44
CA PRO A 71 -9.79 8.56 -20.88
C PRO A 71 -11.25 8.32 -21.30
N ALA A 72 -11.69 9.04 -22.32
CA ALA A 72 -12.97 8.79 -22.99
C ALA A 72 -12.90 7.63 -24.01
N ALA A 73 -11.74 7.00 -24.15
CA ALA A 73 -11.54 5.89 -25.08
C ALA A 73 -12.30 4.62 -24.64
N GLU A 74 -12.99 4.01 -25.60
CA GLU A 74 -13.72 2.76 -25.38
C GLU A 74 -12.76 1.57 -25.23
N PRO A 75 -13.03 0.65 -24.27
CA PRO A 75 -12.25 -0.56 -24.11
C PRO A 75 -12.47 -1.53 -25.27
N GLY A 76 -11.38 -2.09 -25.79
CA GLY A 76 -11.39 -3.19 -26.74
C GLY A 76 -11.35 -4.55 -26.04
N MET A 77 -10.34 -5.35 -26.36
CA MET A 77 -10.17 -6.69 -25.79
C MET A 77 -9.56 -6.62 -24.39
N LYS A 78 -10.08 -7.46 -23.49
CA LYS A 78 -9.47 -7.66 -22.17
C LYS A 78 -8.15 -8.42 -22.29
N LEU A 79 -7.11 -7.88 -21.66
CA LEU A 79 -5.76 -8.45 -21.67
C LEU A 79 -5.41 -9.18 -20.37
N GLY A 80 -5.96 -8.75 -19.24
CA GLY A 80 -5.67 -9.37 -17.96
C GLY A 80 -6.11 -8.53 -16.77
N TYR A 81 -5.57 -8.90 -15.61
CA TYR A 81 -5.84 -8.25 -14.34
C TYR A 81 -4.56 -7.73 -13.72
N MET A 82 -4.69 -6.72 -12.87
CA MET A 82 -3.60 -6.19 -12.07
C MET A 82 -4.06 -6.05 -10.63
N LYS A 83 -3.12 -6.18 -9.70
CA LYS A 83 -3.33 -5.96 -8.28
C LYS A 83 -2.47 -4.81 -7.79
N CYS A 84 -2.90 -4.20 -6.69
CA CYS A 84 -2.13 -3.20 -5.99
C CYS A 84 -1.42 -3.83 -4.79
N GLU A 85 -0.10 -3.86 -4.82
CA GLU A 85 0.72 -4.31 -3.70
C GLU A 85 1.66 -3.19 -3.29
N GLN A 86 1.46 -2.66 -2.08
CA GLN A 86 2.34 -1.62 -1.50
C GLN A 86 2.54 -0.42 -2.44
N GLY A 87 1.47 0.02 -3.11
CA GLY A 87 1.45 1.18 -4.01
C GLY A 87 2.00 0.91 -5.40
N ARG A 88 2.27 -0.35 -5.72
CA ARG A 88 2.72 -0.78 -7.05
C ARG A 88 1.66 -1.65 -7.70
N LEU A 89 1.40 -1.37 -8.96
CA LEU A 89 0.58 -2.24 -9.78
C LEU A 89 1.43 -3.38 -10.31
N THR A 90 1.01 -4.61 -10.03
CA THR A 90 1.64 -5.84 -10.50
C THR A 90 0.60 -6.72 -11.18
N ALA A 91 1.04 -7.75 -11.91
CA ALA A 91 0.12 -8.72 -12.51
C ALA A 91 -0.76 -9.37 -11.44
N GLY A 92 -2.05 -9.43 -11.71
CA GLY A 92 -3.06 -10.00 -10.82
C GLY A 92 -3.90 -11.08 -11.51
N ASP A 93 -4.88 -11.57 -10.76
CA ASP A 93 -5.79 -12.64 -11.13
C ASP A 93 -7.22 -12.13 -11.28
N ALA A 94 -8.15 -13.02 -11.64
CA ALA A 94 -9.52 -12.64 -11.99
C ALA A 94 -10.34 -12.00 -10.85
N THR A 95 -9.86 -12.11 -9.61
CA THR A 95 -10.45 -11.52 -8.41
C THR A 95 -9.93 -10.11 -8.12
N ASP A 96 -8.89 -9.66 -8.81
CA ASP A 96 -8.25 -8.38 -8.55
C ASP A 96 -9.00 -7.21 -9.19
N PRO A 97 -8.95 -6.01 -8.56
CA PRO A 97 -9.84 -4.91 -8.92
C PRO A 97 -9.45 -4.21 -10.22
N PHE A 98 -8.19 -4.32 -10.66
CA PHE A 98 -7.74 -3.66 -11.88
C PHE A 98 -7.82 -4.62 -13.06
N THR A 99 -8.42 -4.16 -14.16
CA THR A 99 -8.50 -4.86 -15.44
C THR A 99 -7.81 -4.04 -16.52
N VAL A 100 -7.04 -4.73 -17.36
CA VAL A 100 -6.35 -4.12 -18.51
C VAL A 100 -7.07 -4.48 -19.81
N TYR A 101 -7.28 -3.49 -20.67
CA TYR A 101 -7.89 -3.65 -21.99
C TYR A 101 -7.01 -3.03 -23.08
N THR A 102 -7.21 -3.45 -24.34
CA THR A 102 -6.69 -2.71 -25.50
C THR A 102 -7.50 -1.43 -25.72
N VAL A 103 -6.90 -0.42 -26.36
CA VAL A 103 -7.63 0.72 -26.90
C VAL A 103 -8.02 0.42 -28.35
N GLY A 104 -9.30 0.10 -28.61
CA GLY A 104 -9.77 -0.24 -29.96
C GLY A 104 -9.10 -1.50 -30.53
N ASP A 105 -8.71 -1.48 -31.82
CA ASP A 105 -8.06 -2.61 -32.51
C ASP A 105 -6.55 -2.69 -32.18
N PRO A 106 -6.08 -3.75 -31.48
CA PRO A 106 -4.68 -3.89 -31.10
C PRO A 106 -3.72 -4.13 -32.27
N ARG A 107 -4.21 -4.41 -33.47
CA ARG A 107 -3.36 -4.53 -34.68
C ARG A 107 -2.87 -3.17 -35.16
N THR A 108 -3.55 -2.10 -34.77
CA THR A 108 -3.26 -0.72 -35.20
C THR A 108 -2.92 0.21 -34.05
N ASN A 109 -3.17 -0.19 -32.81
CA ASN A 109 -2.96 0.63 -31.62
C ASN A 109 -2.41 -0.23 -30.48
N SER A 110 -1.24 0.11 -29.96
CA SER A 110 -0.61 -0.62 -28.85
C SER A 110 -0.92 -0.01 -27.48
N ASP A 111 -1.75 1.02 -27.42
CA ASP A 111 -2.16 1.62 -26.15
C ASP A 111 -3.10 0.68 -25.38
N ILE A 112 -3.01 0.76 -24.06
CA ILE A 112 -3.85 -0.01 -23.14
C ILE A 112 -4.67 0.93 -22.25
N LEU A 113 -5.80 0.42 -21.79
CA LEU A 113 -6.60 1.04 -20.75
C LEU A 113 -6.47 0.23 -19.46
N LEU A 114 -6.21 0.94 -18.36
CA LEU A 114 -6.29 0.39 -17.02
C LEU A 114 -7.58 0.87 -16.36
N TYR A 115 -8.41 -0.07 -15.93
CA TYR A 115 -9.68 0.18 -15.24
C TYR A 115 -9.59 -0.46 -13.86
N GLY A 116 -9.61 0.33 -12.79
CA GLY A 116 -9.61 -0.14 -11.41
C GLY A 116 -10.85 0.30 -10.65
N ASP A 117 -10.63 0.74 -9.42
CA ASP A 117 -11.64 1.40 -8.58
C ASP A 117 -12.32 2.55 -9.33
N ARG A 118 -13.48 3.01 -8.86
CA ARG A 118 -14.37 3.99 -9.55
C ARG A 118 -13.68 5.20 -10.18
N GLU A 119 -12.56 5.64 -9.61
CA GLU A 119 -11.79 6.82 -10.07
C GLU A 119 -10.48 6.46 -10.79
N SER A 120 -10.09 5.19 -10.79
CA SER A 120 -8.84 4.69 -11.37
C SER A 120 -9.07 4.24 -12.81
N ARG A 121 -9.16 5.21 -13.73
CA ARG A 121 -9.12 4.95 -15.18
C ARG A 121 -7.94 5.68 -15.80
N ALA A 122 -7.19 5.00 -16.64
CA ALA A 122 -6.09 5.61 -17.37
C ALA A 122 -5.84 4.94 -18.71
N ARG A 123 -5.30 5.71 -19.65
CA ARG A 123 -4.72 5.24 -20.89
C ARG A 123 -3.21 5.28 -20.78
N TYR A 124 -2.57 4.18 -21.12
CA TYR A 124 -1.13 4.08 -21.22
C TYR A 124 -0.71 3.79 -22.66
N MET A 125 0.38 4.39 -23.10
CA MET A 125 0.99 4.13 -24.40
C MET A 125 2.23 3.27 -24.26
N LEU A 126 2.47 2.36 -25.19
CA LEU A 126 3.65 1.52 -25.17
C LEU A 126 4.90 2.41 -25.26
N GLU A 127 5.84 2.22 -24.34
CA GLU A 127 7.16 2.82 -24.47
C GLU A 127 7.87 2.11 -25.64
N GLU A 128 7.96 2.79 -26.78
CA GLU A 128 8.78 2.30 -27.88
C GLU A 128 10.23 2.26 -27.41
N SER A 129 10.71 1.04 -27.18
CA SER A 129 12.14 0.80 -26.98
C SER A 129 12.85 1.17 -28.28
N SER A 130 13.30 2.42 -28.38
CA SER A 130 14.21 2.89 -29.44
C SER A 130 15.37 1.90 -29.51
N ARG A 131 15.38 1.09 -30.58
CA ARG A 131 16.49 0.21 -30.96
C ARG A 131 17.17 0.80 -32.18
#